data_AF-A0A6P8H654-F1
#
_entry.id   AF-A0A6P8H654-F1
#
_cell.length_a   1.000
_cell.length_b   1.000
_cell.length_c   1.000
_cell.angle_alpha   90.00
_cell.angle_beta   90.00
_cell.angle_gamma   90.00
#
_symmetry.space_group_name_H-M   'P 1'
#
loop_
_entity.id
_entity.type
_entity.pdbx_description
1 polymer ?
#
loop_
_entity_poly.entity_id
_entity_poly.type
_entity_poly.pdbx_seq_one_letter_code
_entity_poly.pdbx_strand_id
1 'polypeptide(L)'
;MSVTVGKLKFLDSQQFMADSLANLVKYNTEFPISSQYGAERKGVYPYEYMDSWERFQESLPSKDCFYSTLNESGIKDEEYQHALDVWEKYSCENMGDYHDIYLRSDVVLLADVFQSFRKMAMEYYGLDPANFYTAPGLSWSALLKKTNAQLDLLTEYDMYRFMEDGIRGGVCGPSRRYARANNPAVEYDPEKPTTYIFYLDANNLYGWAMSQYLPVRDFEWDDVKPIEFYLSVDKESDKGYVLEVDLEYPEHLHDEHDEFPLAPEAIEIPFQQLSPLQKQMCPGYKPYRKLTMNLMSKKKYVVHYRNLQFYVRHGMRVKKIHRVLKFTQEPWMRSYIDFNTQKRTAAKNDFEKNLFKLMNNSVFGKTMENIRKRVSVKIASTREEAEAYVSQPGFVRYVEMLNFYVIHMKKANLLLNKPVYTGFTVLDLSKLLMYEFYYDKLKPKYGDRCHLLYTDTDSLILEVQTEDVYQDCVEDIDEYDTSGYPKEHFLYSAKNKKVIGKMKDEMLGKPIVEYVGLKPKMYSVLKLDGVEKKAKGVKKYVVKKDITHESYLNVLRTLKEQRHKMNSLRSYGHQIHNVTQEKVSLSAFDGKRWMCDDGVHTIAFGHHTISSSSLTNPRVGPS
;
A
#
# COMPACT_ATOMS: atom_id res chain seq x y z
N MET A 1 17.35 8.63 2.52
CA MET A 1 18.78 8.67 2.10
C MET A 1 19.55 9.41 3.17
N SER A 2 20.82 9.11 3.40
CA SER A 2 21.67 9.94 4.28
C SER A 2 22.97 10.24 3.58
N VAL A 3 23.45 11.47 3.75
CA VAL A 3 24.75 11.90 3.24
C VAL A 3 25.63 12.22 4.45
N THR A 4 26.88 11.78 4.43
CA THR A 4 27.84 12.08 5.47
C THR A 4 29.00 12.83 4.84
N VAL A 5 29.29 14.03 5.37
CA VAL A 5 30.37 14.89 4.92
C VAL A 5 31.23 15.20 6.13
N GLY A 6 32.42 14.60 6.20
CA GLY A 6 33.28 14.65 7.38
C GLY A 6 32.55 14.12 8.63
N LYS A 7 32.39 14.98 9.65
CA LYS A 7 31.67 14.66 10.89
C LYS A 7 30.17 14.97 10.84
N LEU A 8 29.68 15.58 9.75
CA LEU A 8 28.28 15.96 9.61
C LEU A 8 27.48 14.85 8.94
N LYS A 9 26.29 14.58 9.48
CA LYS A 9 25.33 13.60 8.95
C LYS A 9 24.03 14.31 8.59
N PHE A 10 23.72 14.32 7.30
CA PHE A 10 22.49 14.87 6.75
C PHE A 10 21.45 13.76 6.67
N LEU A 11 20.33 13.97 7.37
CA LEU A 11 19.18 13.07 7.40
C LEU A 11 18.01 13.74 6.68
N ASP A 12 17.23 12.93 6.00
CA ASP A 12 15.98 13.35 5.37
C ASP A 12 14.82 13.10 6.35
N SER A 13 14.25 14.18 6.90
CA SER A 13 13.13 14.11 7.87
C SER A 13 11.89 13.44 7.28
N GLN A 14 11.69 13.49 5.96
CA GLN A 14 10.58 12.84 5.28
C GLN A 14 10.66 11.31 5.37
N GLN A 15 11.85 10.74 5.63
CA GLN A 15 12.02 9.30 5.88
C GLN A 15 11.51 8.86 7.26
N PHE A 16 11.22 9.81 8.14
CA PHE A 16 10.66 9.57 9.47
C PHE A 16 9.19 9.98 9.55
N MET A 17 8.83 11.12 8.94
CA MET A 17 7.49 11.69 8.98
C MET A 17 7.07 12.04 7.55
N ALA A 18 6.49 11.06 6.85
CA ALA A 18 6.16 11.17 5.44
C ALA A 18 4.86 11.97 5.18
N ASP A 19 4.83 13.23 5.60
CA ASP A 19 3.74 14.17 5.35
C ASP A 19 4.30 15.59 5.09
N SER A 20 3.47 16.50 4.61
CA SER A 20 3.82 17.91 4.46
C SER A 20 4.05 18.57 5.82
N LEU A 21 4.97 19.54 5.86
CA LEU A 21 5.20 20.33 7.08
C LEU A 21 3.90 20.99 7.59
N ALA A 22 3.03 21.45 6.68
CA ALA A 22 1.74 22.04 7.03
C ALA A 22 0.86 21.10 7.86
N ASN A 23 0.82 19.82 7.49
CA ASN A 23 0.06 18.81 8.23
C ASN A 23 0.77 18.45 9.54
N LEU A 24 2.09 18.25 9.51
CA LEU A 24 2.85 17.90 10.70
C LEU A 24 2.75 18.96 11.80
N VAL A 25 2.80 20.24 11.43
CA VAL A 25 2.59 21.36 12.36
C VAL A 25 1.18 21.32 12.95
N LYS A 26 0.13 21.08 12.15
CA LYS A 26 -1.24 20.97 12.68
C LYS A 26 -1.41 19.85 13.70
N TYR A 27 -0.63 18.78 13.57
CA TYR A 27 -0.70 17.65 14.49
C TYR A 27 0.10 17.87 15.76
N ASN A 28 1.13 18.72 15.70
CA ASN A 28 2.02 19.00 16.81
C ASN A 28 1.37 19.93 17.85
N THR A 29 1.69 19.72 19.13
CA THR A 29 1.08 20.45 20.24
C THR A 29 2.04 21.40 20.97
N GLU A 30 3.35 21.22 20.79
CA GLU A 30 4.39 21.97 21.51
C GLU A 30 5.29 22.72 20.51
N PHE A 31 5.46 24.03 20.69
CA PHE A 31 6.23 24.90 19.79
C PHE A 31 7.29 25.76 20.50
N PRO A 32 8.16 25.18 21.35
CA PRO A 32 9.11 25.96 22.15
C PRO A 32 10.18 26.69 21.32
N ILE A 33 10.55 26.16 20.15
CA ILE A 33 11.54 26.80 19.27
C ILE A 33 10.85 27.87 18.44
N SER A 34 9.79 27.51 17.71
CA SER A 34 9.14 28.39 16.75
C SER A 34 8.50 29.61 17.42
N SER A 35 8.04 29.47 18.67
CA SER A 35 7.50 30.58 19.48
C SER A 35 8.54 31.68 19.74
N GLN A 36 9.83 31.36 19.84
CA GLN A 36 10.92 32.35 20.00
C GLN A 36 11.12 33.20 18.75
N TYR A 37 10.68 32.69 17.60
CA TYR A 37 10.78 33.33 16.30
C TYR A 37 9.42 33.81 15.76
N GLY A 38 8.36 33.74 16.58
CA GLY A 38 6.99 34.12 16.21
C GLY A 38 6.42 33.33 15.02
N ALA A 39 6.87 32.09 14.82
CA ALA A 39 6.42 31.19 13.76
C ALA A 39 5.36 30.23 14.30
N GLU A 40 4.08 30.61 14.14
CA GLU A 40 2.95 29.89 14.73
C GLU A 40 2.32 28.85 13.78
N ARG A 41 2.44 29.08 12.47
CA ARG A 41 1.96 28.16 11.43
C ARG A 41 2.80 28.28 10.17
N LYS A 42 2.68 27.30 9.27
CA LYS A 42 3.35 27.34 7.96
C LYS A 42 2.86 28.54 7.15
N GLY A 43 3.78 29.37 6.67
CA GLY A 43 3.46 30.49 5.78
C GLY A 43 3.06 30.05 4.36
N VAL A 44 2.64 31.02 3.55
CA VAL A 44 2.42 30.83 2.10
C VAL A 44 3.49 31.57 1.29
N TYR A 45 3.78 31.07 0.09
CA TYR A 45 4.87 31.61 -0.73
C TYR A 45 4.50 31.61 -2.22
N PRO A 46 4.75 32.71 -2.96
CA PRO A 46 4.39 32.80 -4.37
C PRO A 46 5.52 32.21 -5.23
N TYR A 47 5.66 30.88 -5.22
CA TYR A 47 6.80 30.18 -5.83
C TYR A 47 7.03 30.49 -7.31
N GLU A 48 5.95 30.64 -8.09
CA GLU A 48 6.04 30.87 -9.54
C GLU A 48 6.27 32.35 -9.86
N TYR A 49 5.97 33.25 -8.92
CA TYR A 49 6.29 34.67 -9.03
C TYR A 49 7.76 34.96 -8.75
N MET A 50 8.39 34.17 -7.86
CA MET A 50 9.80 34.33 -7.47
C MET A 50 10.73 33.69 -8.50
N ASP A 51 10.68 34.21 -9.72
CA ASP A 51 11.38 33.71 -10.90
C ASP A 51 12.71 34.40 -11.21
N SER A 52 13.03 35.49 -10.50
CA SER A 52 14.26 36.26 -10.68
C SER A 52 14.77 36.89 -9.36
N TRP A 53 16.01 37.38 -9.36
CA TRP A 53 16.60 38.03 -8.18
C TRP A 53 16.00 39.41 -7.90
N GLU A 54 15.52 40.09 -8.93
CA GLU A 54 14.88 41.39 -8.84
C GLU A 54 13.57 41.31 -8.03
N ARG A 55 12.87 40.16 -8.08
CA ARG A 55 11.64 39.91 -7.31
C ARG A 55 11.82 40.06 -5.81
N PHE A 56 13.02 39.83 -5.28
CA PHE A 56 13.29 40.02 -3.86
C PHE A 56 13.24 41.48 -3.42
N GLN A 57 13.39 42.44 -4.35
CA GLN A 57 13.32 43.88 -4.04
C GLN A 57 11.91 44.44 -4.18
N GLU A 58 10.95 43.65 -4.66
CA GLU A 58 9.58 44.07 -4.87
C GLU A 58 8.74 43.94 -3.59
N SER A 59 7.59 44.63 -3.54
CA SER A 59 6.61 44.50 -2.47
C SER A 59 5.90 43.14 -2.52
N LEU A 60 5.15 42.78 -1.46
CA LEU A 60 4.27 41.61 -1.47
C LEU A 60 3.33 41.66 -2.68
N PRO A 61 3.34 40.65 -3.58
CA PRO A 61 2.51 40.66 -4.77
C PRO A 61 1.05 40.37 -4.42
N SER A 62 0.15 40.65 -5.37
CA SER A 62 -1.27 40.34 -5.19
C SER A 62 -1.52 38.84 -5.01
N LYS A 63 -2.69 38.50 -4.45
CA LYS A 63 -3.11 37.11 -4.21
C LYS A 63 -3.03 36.22 -5.46
N ASP A 64 -3.30 36.78 -6.64
CA ASP A 64 -3.29 36.02 -7.90
C ASP A 64 -1.89 35.48 -8.25
N CYS A 65 -0.82 36.15 -7.81
CA CYS A 65 0.56 35.71 -7.98
C CYS A 65 0.93 34.48 -7.12
N PHE A 66 0.06 34.06 -6.19
CA PHE A 66 0.21 32.83 -5.41
C PHE A 66 -0.42 31.61 -6.09
N TYR A 67 -0.93 31.75 -7.32
CA TYR A 67 -1.41 30.62 -8.09
C TYR A 67 -0.29 29.62 -8.39
N SER A 68 -0.55 28.34 -8.12
CA SER A 68 0.37 27.25 -8.48
C SER A 68 -0.15 26.47 -9.68
N THR A 69 0.55 26.52 -10.80
CA THR A 69 0.31 25.65 -11.96
C THR A 69 0.54 24.18 -11.63
N LEU A 70 1.44 23.85 -10.70
CA LEU A 70 1.69 22.47 -10.29
C LEU A 70 0.43 21.76 -9.72
N ASN A 71 -0.42 22.50 -9.01
CA ASN A 71 -1.65 22.00 -8.38
C ASN A 71 -2.93 22.59 -9.02
N GLU A 72 -2.76 23.49 -9.98
CA GLU A 72 -3.79 24.31 -10.63
C GLU A 72 -4.71 25.03 -9.63
N SER A 73 -4.14 25.59 -8.57
CA SER A 73 -4.89 26.22 -7.50
C SER A 73 -4.17 27.44 -6.95
N GLY A 74 -4.93 28.49 -6.64
CA GLY A 74 -4.47 29.58 -5.79
C GLY A 74 -4.65 29.26 -4.30
N ILE A 75 -4.27 30.23 -3.48
CA ILE A 75 -4.46 30.21 -2.03
C ILE A 75 -5.84 30.76 -1.64
N LYS A 76 -6.29 30.45 -0.43
CA LYS A 76 -7.52 31.01 0.15
C LYS A 76 -7.33 32.47 0.59
N ASP A 77 -8.42 33.19 0.80
CA ASP A 77 -8.36 34.57 1.33
C ASP A 77 -7.71 34.62 2.72
N GLU A 78 -8.06 33.67 3.59
CA GLU A 78 -7.45 33.51 4.92
C GLU A 78 -5.92 33.28 4.87
N GLU A 79 -5.44 32.59 3.82
CA GLU A 79 -4.02 32.32 3.62
C GLU A 79 -3.29 33.55 3.08
N TYR A 80 -3.92 34.35 2.23
CA TYR A 80 -3.35 35.60 1.75
C TYR A 80 -3.36 36.68 2.83
N GLN A 81 -4.43 36.77 3.61
CA GLN A 81 -4.49 37.65 4.78
C GLN A 81 -3.35 37.32 5.75
N HIS A 82 -3.04 36.04 5.94
CA HIS A 82 -1.88 35.64 6.73
C HIS A 82 -0.56 36.23 6.22
N ALA A 83 -0.36 36.24 4.90
CA ALA A 83 0.85 36.79 4.30
C ALA A 83 0.95 38.30 4.57
N LEU A 84 -0.17 39.03 4.48
CA LEU A 84 -0.26 40.44 4.85
C LEU A 84 0.04 40.66 6.33
N ASP A 85 -0.55 39.85 7.22
CA ASP A 85 -0.32 39.95 8.66
C ASP A 85 1.15 39.71 9.01
N VAL A 86 1.81 38.73 8.36
CA VAL A 86 3.24 38.45 8.54
C VAL A 86 4.09 39.61 8.02
N TRP A 87 3.75 40.13 6.84
CA TRP A 87 4.42 41.28 6.24
C TRP A 87 4.40 42.50 7.17
N GLU A 88 3.24 42.83 7.73
CA GLU A 88 3.08 43.95 8.66
C GLU A 88 3.77 43.68 10.01
N LYS A 89 3.53 42.50 10.61
CA LYS A 89 4.07 42.12 11.93
C LYS A 89 5.59 42.21 12.00
N TYR A 90 6.29 41.85 10.92
CA TYR A 90 7.74 41.91 10.85
C TYR A 90 8.28 43.14 10.11
N SER A 91 7.39 44.07 9.72
CA SER A 91 7.76 45.30 9.02
C SER A 91 8.60 45.02 7.77
N CYS A 92 8.19 44.04 6.96
CA CYS A 92 8.87 43.71 5.72
C CYS A 92 8.79 44.90 4.75
N GLU A 93 9.93 45.29 4.18
CA GLU A 93 9.98 46.34 3.15
C GLU A 93 9.89 45.73 1.75
N ASN A 94 10.42 44.53 1.59
CA ASN A 94 10.51 43.82 0.32
C ASN A 94 10.31 42.30 0.47
N MET A 95 10.19 41.59 -0.65
CA MET A 95 10.02 40.14 -0.70
C MET A 95 11.25 39.37 -0.18
N GLY A 96 12.43 39.98 -0.13
CA GLY A 96 13.62 39.47 0.57
C GLY A 96 13.39 39.26 2.05
N ASP A 97 12.88 40.28 2.73
CA ASP A 97 12.55 40.20 4.16
C ASP A 97 11.51 39.11 4.41
N TYR A 98 10.44 39.10 3.60
CA TYR A 98 9.39 38.08 3.67
C TYR A 98 9.94 36.67 3.40
N HIS A 99 10.85 36.51 2.44
CA HIS A 99 11.49 35.23 2.11
C HIS A 99 12.29 34.67 3.28
N ASP A 100 13.11 35.49 3.93
CA ASP A 100 13.92 35.06 5.05
C ASP A 100 13.06 34.65 6.25
N ILE A 101 11.98 35.39 6.52
CA ILE A 101 10.99 35.04 7.55
C ILE A 101 10.28 33.72 7.19
N TYR A 102 9.88 33.56 5.93
CA TYR A 102 9.25 32.34 5.43
C TYR A 102 10.14 31.11 5.63
N LEU A 103 11.40 31.18 5.17
CA LEU A 103 12.36 30.10 5.30
C LEU A 103 12.68 29.80 6.77
N ARG A 104 12.91 30.83 7.57
CA ARG A 104 13.16 30.66 9.01
C ARG A 104 11.99 29.96 9.68
N SER A 105 10.76 30.36 9.37
CA SER A 105 9.54 29.75 9.91
C SER A 105 9.47 28.26 9.58
N ASP A 106 9.74 27.88 8.32
CA ASP A 106 9.75 26.46 7.90
C ASP A 106 10.79 25.64 8.67
N VAL A 107 11.99 26.19 8.89
CA VAL A 107 13.08 25.51 9.63
C VAL A 107 12.72 25.31 11.10
N VAL A 108 12.26 26.36 11.79
CA VAL A 108 11.97 26.28 13.23
C VAL A 108 10.73 25.43 13.52
N LEU A 109 9.72 25.46 12.64
CA LEU A 109 8.54 24.59 12.74
C LEU A 109 8.92 23.12 12.54
N LEU A 110 9.77 22.81 11.57
CA LEU A 110 10.26 21.45 11.37
C LEU A 110 11.10 20.98 12.57
N ALA A 111 11.89 21.88 13.17
CA ALA A 111 12.67 21.58 14.37
C ALA A 111 11.76 21.18 15.54
N ASP A 112 10.69 21.93 15.81
CA ASP A 112 9.72 21.57 16.85
C ASP A 112 9.02 20.24 16.57
N VAL A 113 8.54 20.04 15.34
CA VAL A 113 7.92 18.77 14.92
C VAL A 113 8.88 17.59 15.15
N PHE A 114 10.14 17.73 14.74
CA PHE A 114 11.13 16.67 14.93
C PHE A 114 11.48 16.47 16.40
N GLN A 115 11.54 17.54 17.20
CA GLN A 115 11.78 17.45 18.64
C GLN A 115 10.64 16.72 19.37
N SER A 116 9.39 17.00 19.02
CA SER A 116 8.21 16.27 19.52
C SER A 116 8.27 14.79 19.12
N PHE A 117 8.63 14.50 17.88
CA PHE A 117 8.83 13.12 17.42
C PHE A 117 9.93 12.40 18.21
N ARG A 118 11.06 13.06 18.47
CA ARG A 118 12.14 12.51 19.31
C ARG A 118 11.66 12.25 20.73
N LYS A 119 10.98 13.23 21.37
CA LYS A 119 10.43 13.10 22.72
C LYS A 119 9.52 11.87 22.84
N MET A 120 8.55 11.73 21.94
CA MET A 120 7.66 10.56 21.93
C MET A 120 8.42 9.25 21.69
N ALA A 121 9.35 9.22 20.74
CA ALA A 121 10.10 8.00 20.44
C ALA A 121 10.97 7.55 21.63
N MET A 122 11.57 8.51 22.34
CA MET A 122 12.29 8.26 23.58
C MET A 122 11.36 7.82 24.71
N GLU A 123 10.19 8.44 24.86
CA GLU A 123 9.22 8.08 25.90
C GLU A 123 8.65 6.66 25.69
N TYR A 124 8.19 6.36 24.48
CA TYR A 124 7.49 5.10 24.21
C TYR A 124 8.41 3.93 23.88
N TYR A 125 9.59 4.20 23.31
CA TYR A 125 10.53 3.15 22.85
C TYR A 125 11.92 3.26 23.47
N GLY A 126 12.26 4.37 24.13
CA GLY A 126 13.60 4.62 24.67
C GLY A 126 14.67 4.64 23.58
N LEU A 127 14.32 5.13 22.39
CA LEU A 127 15.21 5.25 21.24
C LEU A 127 15.10 6.66 20.66
N ASP A 128 16.24 7.29 20.42
CA ASP A 128 16.29 8.60 19.77
C ASP A 128 16.33 8.44 18.23
N PRO A 129 15.31 8.93 17.50
CA PRO A 129 15.26 8.89 16.05
C PRO A 129 16.47 9.47 15.33
N ALA A 130 17.17 10.45 15.92
CA ALA A 130 18.35 11.07 15.33
C ALA A 130 19.51 10.08 15.08
N ASN A 131 19.51 8.95 15.78
CA ASN A 131 20.51 7.88 15.59
C ASN A 131 20.16 6.91 14.45
N PHE A 132 18.99 7.07 13.83
CA PHE A 132 18.52 6.23 12.73
C PHE A 132 18.59 6.96 11.39
N TYR A 133 18.29 6.23 10.31
CA TYR A 133 18.20 6.80 8.96
C TYR A 133 16.75 6.99 8.50
N THR A 134 15.83 6.18 9.03
CA THR A 134 14.43 6.11 8.59
C THR A 134 13.55 5.60 9.74
N ALA A 135 12.25 5.87 9.68
CA ALA A 135 11.26 5.30 10.61
C ALA A 135 11.25 3.74 10.62
N PRO A 136 11.38 3.03 9.48
CA PRO A 136 11.55 1.57 9.50
C PRO A 136 12.76 1.07 10.28
N GLY A 137 13.91 1.77 10.24
CA GLY A 137 15.07 1.39 11.05
C GLY A 137 14.83 1.58 12.54
N LEU A 138 14.22 2.70 12.92
CA LEU A 138 13.80 3.00 14.28
C LEU A 138 12.79 1.96 14.79
N SER A 139 11.73 1.70 14.03
CA SER A 139 10.66 0.78 14.42
C SER A 139 11.14 -0.66 14.56
N TRP A 140 12.01 -1.12 13.67
CA TRP A 140 12.64 -2.44 13.79
C TRP A 140 13.45 -2.58 15.09
N SER A 141 14.20 -1.53 15.45
CA SER A 141 15.00 -1.55 16.69
C SER A 141 14.11 -1.44 17.93
N ALA A 142 13.03 -0.67 17.86
CA ALA A 142 12.04 -0.56 18.92
C ALA A 142 11.33 -1.91 19.17
N LEU A 143 10.95 -2.61 18.10
CA LEU A 143 10.40 -3.96 18.15
C LEU A 143 11.36 -4.91 18.88
N LEU A 144 12.59 -5.06 18.36
CA LEU A 144 13.55 -6.01 18.94
C LEU A 144 13.88 -5.70 20.40
N LYS A 145 14.02 -4.41 20.74
CA LYS A 145 14.24 -3.97 22.13
C LYS A 145 13.07 -4.35 23.03
N LYS A 146 11.83 -4.21 22.55
CA LYS A 146 10.63 -4.49 23.34
C LYS A 146 10.38 -5.99 23.51
N THR A 147 10.59 -6.77 22.46
CA THR A 147 10.26 -8.20 22.45
C THR A 147 11.42 -9.08 22.90
N ASN A 148 12.65 -8.56 22.88
CA ASN A 148 13.89 -9.31 23.08
C ASN A 148 14.03 -10.53 22.14
N ALA A 149 13.36 -10.47 20.97
CA ALA A 149 13.32 -11.58 20.03
C ALA A 149 14.73 -11.88 19.48
N GLN A 150 15.11 -13.16 19.57
CA GLN A 150 16.34 -13.69 18.98
C GLN A 150 15.97 -14.41 17.69
N LEU A 151 16.29 -13.76 16.57
CA LEU A 151 15.93 -14.22 15.23
C LEU A 151 17.13 -14.88 14.56
N ASP A 152 17.02 -16.17 14.23
CA ASP A 152 18.09 -16.83 13.48
C ASP A 152 18.14 -16.32 12.04
N LEU A 153 19.36 -16.30 11.51
CA LEU A 153 19.58 -16.07 10.09
C LEU A 153 19.42 -17.38 9.33
N LEU A 154 18.88 -17.29 8.11
CA LEU A 154 18.96 -18.40 7.16
C LEU A 154 20.42 -18.53 6.72
N THR A 155 21.10 -19.58 7.17
CA THR A 155 22.53 -19.81 6.94
C THR A 155 22.81 -20.38 5.55
N GLU A 156 21.82 -21.04 4.94
CA GLU A 156 21.89 -21.55 3.58
C GLU A 156 21.25 -20.59 2.57
N TYR A 157 21.95 -20.36 1.45
CA TYR A 157 21.42 -19.53 0.37
C TYR A 157 20.12 -20.08 -0.22
N ASP A 158 19.99 -21.41 -0.34
CA ASP A 158 18.79 -22.03 -0.89
C ASP A 158 17.57 -21.80 0.01
N MET A 159 17.71 -21.86 1.34
CA MET A 159 16.62 -21.49 2.27
C MET A 159 16.19 -20.04 2.08
N TYR A 160 17.15 -19.11 1.93
CA TYR A 160 16.83 -17.71 1.69
C TYR A 160 16.07 -17.52 0.37
N ARG A 161 16.52 -18.18 -0.70
CA ARG A 161 15.87 -18.15 -2.01
C ARG A 161 14.48 -18.79 -1.98
N PHE A 162 14.33 -19.90 -1.27
CA PHE A 162 13.07 -20.58 -1.06
C PHE A 162 12.02 -19.65 -0.44
N MET A 163 12.40 -18.91 0.61
CA MET A 163 11.51 -17.91 1.20
C MET A 163 11.23 -16.74 0.25
N GLU A 164 12.24 -16.26 -0.50
CA GLU A 164 12.05 -15.20 -1.50
C GLU A 164 11.07 -15.60 -2.61
N ASP A 165 11.13 -16.84 -3.09
CA ASP A 165 10.30 -17.32 -4.18
C ASP A 165 8.83 -17.49 -3.76
N GLY A 166 8.56 -17.65 -2.46
CA GLY A 166 7.23 -17.63 -1.88
C GLY A 166 6.62 -16.24 -1.64
N ILE A 167 7.42 -15.18 -1.68
CA ILE A 167 6.94 -13.82 -1.40
C ILE A 167 5.96 -13.34 -2.48
N ARG A 168 4.71 -13.14 -2.07
CA ARG A 168 3.63 -12.62 -2.91
C ARG A 168 2.84 -11.58 -2.14
N GLY A 169 2.77 -10.35 -2.68
CA GLY A 169 2.08 -9.22 -2.05
C GLY A 169 0.56 -9.40 -1.95
N GLY A 170 -0.13 -8.32 -1.58
CA GLY A 170 -1.60 -8.26 -1.58
C GLY A 170 -2.19 -8.46 -2.98
N VAL A 171 -3.26 -9.24 -3.04
CA VAL A 171 -4.06 -9.42 -4.27
C VAL A 171 -4.89 -8.17 -4.52
N CYS A 172 -5.13 -7.84 -5.79
CA CYS A 172 -5.87 -6.64 -6.14
C CYS A 172 -6.42 -6.73 -7.56
N GLY A 173 -7.70 -6.40 -7.72
CA GLY A 173 -8.40 -6.27 -8.99
C GLY A 173 -9.92 -6.40 -8.84
N PRO A 174 -10.67 -5.97 -9.87
CA PRO A 174 -12.09 -6.27 -9.97
C PRO A 174 -12.29 -7.74 -10.37
N SER A 175 -13.28 -8.39 -9.78
CA SER A 175 -13.82 -9.67 -10.27
C SER A 175 -15.11 -9.44 -11.05
N ARG A 176 -15.85 -8.38 -10.71
CA ARG A 176 -16.91 -7.79 -11.52
C ARG A 176 -16.71 -6.28 -11.60
N ARG A 177 -16.96 -5.68 -12.77
CA ARG A 177 -16.52 -4.30 -13.05
C ARG A 177 -17.60 -3.25 -12.87
N TYR A 178 -18.84 -3.66 -12.64
CA TYR A 178 -19.97 -2.77 -12.38
C TYR A 178 -21.01 -3.47 -11.52
N ALA A 179 -21.62 -2.71 -10.61
CA ALA A 179 -22.81 -3.10 -9.87
C ALA A 179 -23.57 -1.84 -9.47
N ARG A 180 -24.90 -1.94 -9.38
CA ARG A 180 -25.78 -0.89 -8.87
C ARG A 180 -26.69 -1.52 -7.82
N ALA A 181 -26.72 -0.91 -6.64
CA ALA A 181 -27.53 -1.42 -5.55
C ALA A 181 -29.02 -1.19 -5.84
N ASN A 182 -29.87 -2.11 -5.37
CA ASN A 182 -31.32 -2.02 -5.45
C ASN A 182 -31.92 -2.28 -4.07
N ASN A 183 -32.07 -1.26 -3.25
CA ASN A 183 -32.61 -1.42 -1.88
C ASN A 183 -33.30 -0.14 -1.38
N PRO A 184 -34.14 -0.23 -0.33
CA PRO A 184 -34.93 0.90 0.17
C PRO A 184 -34.14 2.14 0.60
N ALA A 185 -32.83 2.01 0.85
CA ALA A 185 -31.98 3.13 1.24
C ALA A 185 -31.44 3.93 0.03
N VAL A 186 -31.63 3.45 -1.20
CA VAL A 186 -31.25 4.12 -2.46
C VAL A 186 -32.45 4.14 -3.43
N GLU A 187 -32.20 4.25 -4.73
CA GLU A 187 -33.25 4.04 -5.74
C GLU A 187 -33.69 2.57 -5.73
N TYR A 188 -34.95 2.32 -5.38
CA TYR A 188 -35.48 0.97 -5.16
C TYR A 188 -36.56 0.60 -6.17
N ASP A 189 -36.35 -0.53 -6.84
CA ASP A 189 -37.33 -1.23 -7.66
C ASP A 189 -37.76 -2.51 -6.93
N PRO A 190 -38.99 -2.55 -6.35
CA PRO A 190 -39.46 -3.69 -5.57
C PRO A 190 -39.72 -4.94 -6.42
N GLU A 191 -39.75 -4.83 -7.75
CA GLU A 191 -39.89 -5.97 -8.65
C GLU A 191 -38.55 -6.69 -8.90
N LYS A 192 -37.44 -6.07 -8.49
CA LYS A 192 -36.09 -6.65 -8.59
C LYS A 192 -35.61 -7.15 -7.23
N PRO A 193 -34.71 -8.14 -7.19
CA PRO A 193 -34.09 -8.58 -5.95
C PRO A 193 -33.46 -7.43 -5.17
N THR A 194 -33.63 -7.43 -3.85
CA THR A 194 -32.99 -6.44 -2.98
C THR A 194 -31.49 -6.72 -2.90
N THR A 195 -30.67 -5.75 -3.33
CA THR A 195 -29.20 -5.86 -3.32
C THR A 195 -28.56 -4.65 -2.65
N TYR A 196 -27.52 -4.92 -1.87
CA TYR A 196 -26.65 -3.93 -1.26
C TYR A 196 -25.25 -4.06 -1.82
N ILE A 197 -24.53 -2.94 -1.96
CA ILE A 197 -23.09 -2.95 -2.16
C ILE A 197 -22.44 -2.63 -0.81
N PHE A 198 -21.55 -3.51 -0.36
CA PHE A 198 -20.91 -3.41 0.97
C PHE A 198 -19.39 -3.34 0.84
N TYR A 199 -18.77 -2.34 1.45
CA TYR A 199 -17.34 -2.08 1.33
C TYR A 199 -16.64 -2.27 2.68
N LEU A 200 -16.03 -3.44 2.84
CA LEU A 200 -15.34 -3.86 4.05
C LEU A 200 -13.82 -3.72 3.92
N ASP A 201 -13.16 -3.30 5.00
CA ASP A 201 -11.71 -3.16 5.13
C ASP A 201 -11.21 -3.75 6.45
N ALA A 202 -10.22 -4.64 6.40
CA ALA A 202 -9.66 -5.28 7.58
C ALA A 202 -8.79 -4.31 8.38
N ASN A 203 -9.18 -4.06 9.63
CA ASN A 203 -8.42 -3.22 10.54
C ASN A 203 -6.98 -3.73 10.73
N ASN A 204 -6.00 -3.02 10.16
CA ASN A 204 -4.57 -3.31 10.30
C ASN A 204 -4.23 -4.79 9.99
N LEU A 205 -4.57 -5.23 8.78
CA LEU A 205 -4.38 -6.62 8.31
C LEU A 205 -2.98 -7.18 8.59
N TYR A 206 -1.92 -6.42 8.26
CA TYR A 206 -0.55 -6.87 8.54
C TYR A 206 -0.23 -6.90 10.03
N GLY A 207 -0.81 -5.99 10.82
CA GLY A 207 -0.71 -6.03 12.28
C GLY A 207 -1.30 -7.31 12.85
N TRP A 208 -2.50 -7.71 12.38
CA TRP A 208 -3.10 -8.99 12.77
C TRP A 208 -2.19 -10.18 12.45
N ALA A 209 -1.61 -10.20 11.24
CA ALA A 209 -0.70 -11.26 10.81
C ALA A 209 0.61 -11.26 11.61
N MET A 210 1.15 -10.08 11.94
CA MET A 210 2.32 -9.95 12.80
C MET A 210 2.05 -10.42 14.24
N SER A 211 0.80 -10.37 14.72
CA SER A 211 0.43 -10.89 16.05
C SER A 211 0.23 -12.42 16.09
N GLN A 212 0.37 -13.13 14.97
CA GLN A 212 0.27 -14.59 14.90
C GLN A 212 1.58 -15.28 15.32
N TYR A 213 1.58 -16.61 15.40
CA TYR A 213 2.81 -17.39 15.50
C TYR A 213 3.60 -17.27 14.19
N LEU A 214 4.86 -16.83 14.29
CA LEU A 214 5.74 -16.54 13.16
C LEU A 214 7.06 -17.30 13.35
N PRO A 215 7.75 -17.68 12.25
CA PRO A 215 9.07 -18.30 12.34
C PRO A 215 10.05 -17.41 13.11
N VAL A 216 10.88 -18.05 13.95
CA VAL A 216 11.84 -17.37 14.82
C VAL A 216 13.25 -17.96 14.72
N ARG A 217 13.40 -19.30 14.73
CA ARG A 217 14.70 -20.00 14.81
C ARG A 217 14.62 -21.47 14.42
N ASP A 218 15.75 -22.18 14.49
CA ASP A 218 15.89 -23.62 14.24
C ASP A 218 15.43 -24.02 12.82
N PHE A 219 15.87 -23.26 11.83
CA PHE A 219 15.54 -23.50 10.42
C PHE A 219 16.32 -24.71 9.89
N GLU A 220 15.61 -25.73 9.45
CA GLU A 220 16.21 -26.91 8.83
C GLU A 220 15.33 -27.49 7.73
N TRP A 221 15.97 -28.06 6.71
CA TRP A 221 15.28 -28.90 5.75
C TRP A 221 14.84 -30.19 6.45
N ASP A 222 13.56 -30.51 6.32
CA ASP A 222 12.94 -31.66 7.00
C ASP A 222 12.51 -32.71 5.96
N ASP A 223 12.46 -33.97 6.40
CA ASP A 223 11.98 -35.06 5.57
C ASP A 223 10.49 -34.87 5.26
N VAL A 224 10.13 -35.16 4.00
CA VAL A 224 8.75 -35.06 3.51
C VAL A 224 7.88 -36.12 4.18
N LYS A 225 6.95 -35.67 5.03
CA LYS A 225 5.90 -36.46 5.66
C LYS A 225 4.63 -36.55 4.80
N PRO A 226 3.69 -37.48 5.09
CA PRO A 226 2.36 -37.50 4.47
C PRO A 226 1.61 -36.17 4.65
N ILE A 227 0.71 -35.84 3.73
CA ILE A 227 0.03 -34.53 3.74
C ILE A 227 -0.81 -34.34 5.01
N GLU A 228 -1.40 -35.42 5.52
CA GLU A 228 -2.23 -35.46 6.74
C GLU A 228 -1.48 -34.94 7.96
N PHE A 229 -0.16 -35.15 8.02
CA PHE A 229 0.68 -34.59 9.06
C PHE A 229 0.62 -33.06 9.04
N TYR A 230 0.89 -32.43 7.90
CA TYR A 230 0.87 -30.98 7.79
C TYR A 230 -0.53 -30.39 7.94
N LEU A 231 -1.57 -31.14 7.56
CA LEU A 231 -2.96 -30.72 7.73
C LEU A 231 -3.42 -30.73 9.20
N SER A 232 -2.74 -31.47 10.08
CA SER A 232 -3.08 -31.58 11.51
C SER A 232 -2.24 -30.69 12.43
N VAL A 233 -1.20 -30.02 11.91
CA VAL A 233 -0.37 -29.10 12.71
C VAL A 233 -1.20 -27.94 13.22
N ASP A 234 -1.23 -27.75 14.54
CA ASP A 234 -1.95 -26.64 15.17
C ASP A 234 -1.33 -25.28 14.82
N LYS A 235 -2.16 -24.23 14.77
CA LYS A 235 -1.73 -22.86 14.44
C LYS A 235 -0.82 -22.23 15.51
N GLU A 236 -0.86 -22.76 16.73
CA GLU A 236 -0.07 -22.34 17.91
C GLU A 236 0.98 -23.39 18.31
N SER A 237 1.19 -24.42 17.49
CA SER A 237 2.30 -25.35 17.69
C SER A 237 3.63 -24.60 17.74
N ASP A 238 4.56 -25.09 18.56
CA ASP A 238 5.93 -24.62 18.63
C ASP A 238 6.70 -24.83 17.31
N LYS A 239 6.24 -25.75 16.46
CA LYS A 239 6.81 -26.02 15.14
C LYS A 239 5.88 -25.57 14.02
N GLY A 240 6.47 -24.95 13.01
CA GLY A 240 5.81 -24.56 11.77
C GLY A 240 6.56 -25.06 10.54
N TYR A 241 5.87 -25.00 9.40
CA TYR A 241 6.38 -25.52 8.13
C TYR A 241 6.10 -24.58 6.95
N VAL A 242 7.05 -24.50 6.02
CA VAL A 242 6.85 -23.97 4.67
C VAL A 242 7.15 -25.07 3.67
N LEU A 243 6.24 -25.30 2.74
CA LEU A 243 6.30 -26.42 1.80
C LEU A 243 6.43 -25.93 0.35
N GLU A 244 7.22 -26.62 -0.47
CA GLU A 244 7.16 -26.52 -1.93
C GLU A 244 6.24 -27.61 -2.47
N VAL A 245 5.10 -27.24 -3.05
CA VAL A 245 4.07 -28.20 -3.45
C VAL A 245 3.60 -28.03 -4.89
N ASP A 246 3.23 -29.14 -5.53
CA ASP A 246 2.35 -29.10 -6.69
C ASP A 246 0.90 -29.18 -6.20
N LEU A 247 0.09 -28.20 -6.56
CA LEU A 247 -1.33 -28.13 -6.20
C LEU A 247 -2.18 -28.26 -7.45
N GLU A 248 -3.05 -29.26 -7.46
CA GLU A 248 -4.15 -29.33 -8.42
C GLU A 248 -5.28 -28.41 -7.98
N TYR A 249 -5.83 -27.70 -8.95
CA TYR A 249 -7.05 -26.91 -8.83
C TYR A 249 -8.15 -27.65 -9.60
N PRO A 250 -9.03 -28.40 -8.92
CA PRO A 250 -10.10 -29.14 -9.60
C PRO A 250 -11.11 -28.24 -10.31
N GLU A 251 -11.59 -28.67 -11.49
CA GLU A 251 -12.53 -27.90 -12.30
C GLU A 251 -13.86 -27.60 -11.61
N HIS A 252 -14.35 -28.50 -10.76
CA HIS A 252 -15.61 -28.29 -10.01
C HIS A 252 -15.54 -27.12 -9.02
N LEU A 253 -14.36 -26.64 -8.67
CA LEU A 253 -14.18 -25.46 -7.79
C LEU A 253 -14.16 -24.15 -8.57
N HIS A 254 -14.09 -24.22 -9.91
CA HIS A 254 -13.84 -23.03 -10.72
C HIS A 254 -14.95 -21.98 -10.56
N ASP A 255 -16.21 -22.40 -10.59
CA ASP A 255 -17.34 -21.47 -10.47
C ASP A 255 -17.39 -20.84 -9.06
N GLU A 256 -17.19 -21.64 -8.01
CA GLU A 256 -17.21 -21.17 -6.61
C GLU A 256 -16.03 -20.23 -6.29
N HIS A 257 -14.87 -20.51 -6.88
CA HIS A 257 -13.64 -19.76 -6.59
C HIS A 257 -13.32 -18.67 -7.62
N ASP A 258 -14.11 -18.51 -8.68
CA ASP A 258 -13.80 -17.60 -9.78
C ASP A 258 -13.58 -16.16 -9.30
N GLU A 259 -14.39 -15.71 -8.36
CA GLU A 259 -14.35 -14.33 -7.88
C GLU A 259 -13.17 -14.06 -6.95
N PHE A 260 -12.73 -15.05 -6.16
CA PHE A 260 -11.60 -14.89 -5.25
C PHE A 260 -10.59 -16.06 -5.22
N PRO A 261 -9.96 -16.41 -6.35
CA PRO A 261 -9.16 -17.63 -6.45
C PRO A 261 -8.06 -17.75 -5.39
N LEU A 262 -7.97 -18.95 -4.81
CA LEU A 262 -6.93 -19.35 -3.88
C LEU A 262 -5.53 -19.46 -4.54
N ALA A 263 -4.49 -19.43 -3.71
CA ALA A 263 -3.10 -19.61 -4.10
C ALA A 263 -2.62 -18.72 -5.27
N PRO A 264 -2.72 -17.38 -5.16
CA PRO A 264 -2.34 -16.47 -6.24
C PRO A 264 -0.84 -16.60 -6.57
N GLU A 265 -0.47 -16.34 -7.82
CA GLU A 265 0.93 -16.45 -8.26
C GLU A 265 1.32 -15.35 -9.23
N ALA A 266 2.62 -15.05 -9.27
CA ALA A 266 3.19 -14.08 -10.19
C ALA A 266 3.50 -14.73 -11.53
N ILE A 267 2.61 -14.52 -12.51
CA ILE A 267 2.64 -15.14 -13.84
C ILE A 267 2.60 -14.10 -14.96
N GLU A 268 3.00 -14.53 -16.15
CA GLU A 268 2.81 -13.77 -17.38
C GLU A 268 1.59 -14.36 -18.10
N ILE A 269 0.68 -13.49 -18.53
CA ILE A 269 -0.43 -13.89 -19.38
C ILE A 269 -0.03 -13.54 -20.81
N PRO A 270 0.20 -14.52 -21.70
CA PRO A 270 0.50 -14.29 -23.11
C PRO A 270 -0.65 -13.61 -23.85
N PHE A 271 -0.35 -12.92 -24.95
CA PHE A 271 -1.37 -12.28 -25.79
C PHE A 271 -2.46 -13.26 -26.26
N GLN A 272 -2.07 -14.51 -26.54
CA GLN A 272 -2.97 -15.56 -27.03
C GLN A 272 -4.05 -15.95 -26.01
N GLN A 273 -3.73 -15.85 -24.71
CA GLN A 273 -4.64 -16.16 -23.61
C GLN A 273 -5.60 -15.01 -23.27
N LEU A 274 -5.38 -13.81 -23.82
CA LEU A 274 -6.32 -12.70 -23.65
C LEU A 274 -7.63 -12.96 -24.38
N SER A 275 -8.71 -12.41 -23.86
CA SER A 275 -10.02 -12.44 -24.50
C SER A 275 -10.02 -11.67 -25.83
N PRO A 276 -10.97 -11.97 -26.74
CA PRO A 276 -11.13 -11.20 -27.97
C PRO A 276 -11.23 -9.69 -27.70
N LEU A 277 -12.00 -9.30 -26.69
CA LEU A 277 -12.14 -7.91 -26.26
C LEU A 277 -10.79 -7.30 -25.85
N GLN A 278 -10.01 -7.99 -25.00
CA GLN A 278 -8.70 -7.52 -24.57
C GLN A 278 -7.71 -7.37 -25.73
N LYS A 279 -7.74 -8.29 -26.70
CA LYS A 279 -6.90 -8.24 -27.91
C LYS A 279 -7.25 -7.03 -28.77
N GLN A 280 -8.53 -6.71 -28.90
CA GLN A 280 -9.00 -5.50 -29.61
C GLN A 280 -8.58 -4.22 -28.87
N MET A 281 -8.70 -4.19 -27.54
CA MET A 281 -8.35 -3.04 -26.72
C MET A 281 -6.84 -2.74 -26.69
N CYS A 282 -6.00 -3.78 -26.72
CA CYS A 282 -4.55 -3.63 -26.67
C CYS A 282 -3.83 -4.60 -27.63
N PRO A 283 -3.84 -4.33 -28.95
CA PRO A 283 -3.17 -5.18 -29.95
C PRO A 283 -1.65 -5.30 -29.74
N GLY A 284 -1.03 -4.27 -29.13
CA GLY A 284 0.40 -4.22 -28.82
C GLY A 284 0.76 -4.70 -27.42
N TYR A 285 -0.10 -5.48 -26.75
CA TYR A 285 0.12 -5.93 -25.37
C TYR A 285 1.42 -6.72 -25.24
N LYS A 286 2.27 -6.29 -24.31
CA LYS A 286 3.50 -6.98 -23.91
C LYS A 286 3.26 -7.70 -22.59
N PRO A 287 3.32 -9.04 -22.56
CA PRO A 287 3.24 -9.80 -21.33
C PRO A 287 4.30 -9.35 -20.33
N TYR A 288 3.94 -9.36 -19.05
CA TYR A 288 4.87 -9.14 -17.96
C TYR A 288 4.38 -9.87 -16.72
N ARG A 289 5.33 -10.24 -15.85
CA ARG A 289 5.04 -10.94 -14.61
C ARG A 289 4.23 -10.07 -13.64
N LYS A 290 3.05 -10.54 -13.25
CA LYS A 290 2.14 -9.87 -12.31
C LYS A 290 1.44 -10.87 -11.40
N LEU A 291 1.16 -10.45 -10.18
CA LEU A 291 0.40 -11.25 -9.22
C LEU A 291 -1.07 -11.34 -9.68
N THR A 292 -1.49 -12.57 -9.98
CA THR A 292 -2.78 -12.90 -10.57
C THR A 292 -3.48 -13.96 -9.74
N MET A 293 -4.76 -13.70 -9.41
CA MET A 293 -5.66 -14.71 -8.85
C MET A 293 -6.19 -15.53 -10.02
N ASN A 294 -5.81 -16.80 -10.10
CA ASN A 294 -6.10 -17.66 -11.23
C ASN A 294 -6.43 -19.09 -10.76
N LEU A 295 -7.19 -19.82 -11.55
CA LEU A 295 -7.69 -21.16 -11.26
C LEU A 295 -6.80 -22.27 -11.85
N MET A 296 -5.61 -21.95 -12.36
CA MET A 296 -4.70 -22.98 -12.89
C MET A 296 -4.10 -23.84 -11.76
N SER A 297 -3.71 -25.07 -12.08
CA SER A 297 -2.89 -25.86 -11.15
C SER A 297 -1.54 -25.19 -10.90
N LYS A 298 -1.06 -25.24 -9.66
CA LYS A 298 0.20 -24.61 -9.23
C LYS A 298 1.34 -25.64 -9.24
N LYS A 299 2.51 -25.23 -9.70
CA LYS A 299 3.72 -26.06 -9.74
C LYS A 299 4.81 -25.44 -8.89
N LYS A 300 5.44 -26.25 -8.04
CA LYS A 300 6.49 -25.82 -7.08
C LYS A 300 6.08 -24.54 -6.33
N TYR A 301 4.84 -24.51 -5.85
CA TYR A 301 4.28 -23.40 -5.10
C TYR A 301 4.81 -23.46 -3.67
N VAL A 302 5.61 -22.48 -3.27
CA VAL A 302 6.05 -22.31 -1.88
C VAL A 302 4.87 -21.79 -1.07
N VAL A 303 4.54 -22.37 0.09
CA VAL A 303 3.35 -21.98 0.88
C VAL A 303 3.54 -22.24 2.37
N HIS A 304 3.03 -21.33 3.20
CA HIS A 304 2.95 -21.54 4.63
C HIS A 304 1.93 -22.64 4.97
N TYR A 305 2.23 -23.53 5.92
CA TYR A 305 1.38 -24.69 6.22
C TYR A 305 -0.09 -24.33 6.52
N ARG A 306 -0.34 -23.23 7.24
CA ARG A 306 -1.71 -22.75 7.53
C ARG A 306 -2.49 -22.37 6.27
N ASN A 307 -1.82 -21.80 5.28
CA ASN A 307 -2.44 -21.48 3.99
C ASN A 307 -2.69 -22.76 3.19
N LEU A 308 -1.77 -23.72 3.25
CA LEU A 308 -1.97 -25.03 2.62
C LEU A 308 -3.15 -25.78 3.23
N GLN A 309 -3.28 -25.78 4.56
CA GLN A 309 -4.43 -26.32 5.29
C GLN A 309 -5.74 -25.75 4.75
N PHE A 310 -5.81 -24.42 4.64
CA PHE A 310 -6.97 -23.73 4.08
C PHE A 310 -7.25 -24.16 2.64
N TYR A 311 -6.24 -24.17 1.77
CA TYR A 311 -6.41 -24.56 0.37
C TYR A 311 -6.96 -25.97 0.22
N VAL A 312 -6.45 -26.93 1.01
CA VAL A 312 -6.92 -28.33 0.96
C VAL A 312 -8.32 -28.47 1.56
N ARG A 313 -8.61 -27.75 2.65
CA ARG A 313 -9.96 -27.73 3.25
C ARG A 313 -11.02 -27.20 2.27
N HIS A 314 -10.66 -26.25 1.41
CA HIS A 314 -11.50 -25.75 0.31
C HIS A 314 -11.27 -26.50 -1.01
N GLY A 315 -10.89 -27.78 -0.95
CA GLY A 315 -10.96 -28.70 -2.09
C GLY A 315 -9.75 -28.76 -3.03
N MET A 316 -8.75 -27.88 -2.89
CA MET A 316 -7.51 -28.03 -3.67
C MET A 316 -6.78 -29.31 -3.26
N ARG A 317 -6.05 -29.93 -4.20
CA ARG A 317 -5.42 -31.24 -3.97
C ARG A 317 -3.91 -31.15 -4.08
N VAL A 318 -3.20 -31.63 -3.06
CA VAL A 318 -1.72 -31.73 -3.11
C VAL A 318 -1.34 -32.93 -3.98
N LYS A 319 -0.66 -32.68 -5.10
CA LYS A 319 -0.16 -33.74 -5.99
C LYS A 319 1.22 -34.22 -5.59
N LYS A 320 2.07 -33.32 -5.09
CA LYS A 320 3.45 -33.62 -4.71
C LYS A 320 3.95 -32.59 -3.70
N ILE A 321 4.71 -33.05 -2.71
CA ILE A 321 5.52 -32.22 -1.83
C ILE A 321 6.98 -32.44 -2.25
N HIS A 322 7.68 -31.38 -2.65
CA HIS A 322 9.05 -31.47 -3.16
C HIS A 322 10.09 -31.30 -2.05
N ARG A 323 9.85 -30.37 -1.13
CA ARG A 323 10.72 -30.08 0.01
C ARG A 323 9.97 -29.28 1.08
N VAL A 324 10.45 -29.37 2.31
CA VAL A 324 9.83 -28.76 3.49
C VAL A 324 10.90 -28.10 4.34
N LEU A 325 10.66 -26.85 4.69
CA LEU A 325 11.45 -26.10 5.68
C LEU A 325 10.69 -26.14 7.00
N LYS A 326 11.28 -26.75 8.03
CA LYS A 326 10.78 -26.74 9.41
C LYS A 326 11.45 -25.60 10.18
N PHE A 327 10.72 -25.02 11.13
CA PHE A 327 11.21 -23.98 12.02
C PHE A 327 10.47 -23.98 13.36
N THR A 328 11.08 -23.38 14.37
CA THR A 328 10.40 -22.98 15.60
C THR A 328 9.63 -21.68 15.33
N GLN A 329 8.39 -21.58 15.84
CA GLN A 329 7.54 -20.40 15.69
C GLN A 329 6.99 -19.91 17.01
N GLU A 330 6.83 -18.59 17.13
CA GLU A 330 6.36 -17.91 18.34
C GLU A 330 5.57 -16.65 17.95
N PRO A 331 4.67 -16.15 18.80
CA PRO A 331 3.99 -14.87 18.60
C PRO A 331 4.91 -13.68 18.96
N TRP A 332 6.16 -13.71 18.51
CA TRP A 332 7.25 -12.88 19.02
C TRP A 332 7.09 -11.37 18.74
N MET A 333 6.21 -10.98 17.80
CA MET A 333 5.90 -9.56 17.53
C MET A 333 4.63 -9.07 18.23
N ARG A 334 3.80 -9.97 18.78
CA ARG A 334 2.45 -9.66 19.29
C ARG A 334 2.47 -8.54 20.33
N SER A 335 3.35 -8.62 21.33
CA SER A 335 3.43 -7.63 22.40
C SER A 335 3.79 -6.22 21.93
N TYR A 336 4.51 -6.08 20.81
CA TYR A 336 4.80 -4.80 20.19
C TYR A 336 3.62 -4.24 19.40
N ILE A 337 2.94 -5.09 18.62
CA ILE A 337 1.74 -4.69 17.88
C ILE A 337 0.62 -4.29 18.83
N ASP A 338 0.40 -5.06 19.90
CA ASP A 338 -0.62 -4.79 20.91
C ASP A 338 -0.33 -3.47 21.61
N PHE A 339 0.91 -3.24 22.02
CA PHE A 339 1.33 -1.97 22.64
C PHE A 339 1.04 -0.77 21.74
N ASN A 340 1.48 -0.81 20.48
CA ASN A 340 1.24 0.30 19.55
C ASN A 340 -0.24 0.47 19.24
N THR A 341 -1.01 -0.61 19.18
CA THR A 341 -2.46 -0.57 18.94
C THR A 341 -3.19 0.08 20.12
N GLN A 342 -2.88 -0.34 21.35
CA GLN A 342 -3.42 0.26 22.57
C GLN A 342 -3.09 1.75 22.66
N LYS A 343 -1.82 2.13 22.42
CA LYS A 343 -1.41 3.54 22.41
C LYS A 343 -2.08 4.34 21.31
N ARG A 344 -2.23 3.79 20.09
CA ARG A 344 -2.97 4.43 18.99
C ARG A 344 -4.46 4.62 19.29
N THR A 345 -5.06 3.73 20.08
CA THR A 345 -6.46 3.84 20.50
C THR A 345 -6.62 4.88 21.61
N ALA A 346 -5.67 4.97 22.53
CA ALA A 346 -5.67 5.95 23.63
C ALA A 346 -5.21 7.37 23.22
N ALA A 347 -4.45 7.49 22.13
CA ALA A 347 -3.91 8.76 21.64
C ALA A 347 -5.01 9.79 21.35
N LYS A 348 -4.81 11.00 21.89
CA LYS A 348 -5.79 12.10 21.80
C LYS A 348 -5.60 12.97 20.57
N ASN A 349 -4.34 13.19 20.17
CA ASN A 349 -3.98 13.98 18.99
C ASN A 349 -3.63 13.09 17.79
N ASP A 350 -3.62 13.67 16.60
CA ASP A 350 -3.35 12.92 15.37
C ASP A 350 -1.87 12.62 15.16
N PHE A 351 -0.96 13.39 15.78
CA PHE A 351 0.48 13.16 15.69
C PHE A 351 0.87 11.80 16.30
N GLU A 352 0.41 11.55 17.52
CA GLU A 352 0.58 10.28 18.23
C GLU A 352 -0.08 9.12 17.47
N LYS A 353 -1.34 9.30 17.02
CA LYS A 353 -2.05 8.26 16.24
C LYS A 353 -1.27 7.87 14.99
N ASN A 354 -0.70 8.86 14.29
CA ASN A 354 0.09 8.66 13.08
C ASN A 354 1.43 8.01 13.37
N LEU A 355 2.10 8.37 14.48
CA LEU A 355 3.31 7.69 14.95
C LEU A 355 3.06 6.19 15.13
N PHE A 356 2.11 5.80 15.99
CA PHE A 356 1.90 4.38 16.29
C PHE A 356 1.46 3.57 15.06
N LYS A 357 0.68 4.18 14.17
CA LYS A 357 0.34 3.59 12.85
C LYS A 357 1.59 3.36 12.01
N LEU A 358 2.45 4.37 11.90
CA LEU A 358 3.69 4.29 11.14
C LEU A 358 4.62 3.23 11.72
N MET A 359 4.77 3.17 13.04
CA MET A 359 5.65 2.23 13.71
C MET A 359 5.20 0.79 13.43
N ASN A 360 3.91 0.47 13.53
CA ASN A 360 3.41 -0.86 13.13
C ASN A 360 3.68 -1.19 11.65
N ASN A 361 3.30 -0.30 10.73
CA ASN A 361 3.43 -0.57 9.29
C ASN A 361 4.90 -0.68 8.83
N SER A 362 5.80 0.05 9.49
CA SER A 362 7.20 0.15 9.09
C SER A 362 8.01 -1.12 9.40
N VAL A 363 7.60 -1.89 10.41
CA VAL A 363 8.27 -3.15 10.78
C VAL A 363 8.19 -4.16 9.65
N PHE A 364 6.99 -4.38 9.10
CA PHE A 364 6.77 -5.31 8.01
C PHE A 364 7.65 -4.99 6.79
N GLY A 365 7.76 -3.70 6.44
CA GLY A 365 8.64 -3.29 5.33
C GLY A 365 10.12 -3.63 5.56
N LYS A 366 10.56 -3.75 6.82
CA LYS A 366 11.95 -4.06 7.17
C LYS A 366 12.29 -5.55 7.03
N THR A 367 11.35 -6.44 7.31
CA THR A 367 11.54 -7.89 7.12
C THR A 367 11.68 -8.24 5.64
N MET A 368 11.12 -7.39 4.77
CA MET A 368 11.10 -7.53 3.31
C MET A 368 12.13 -6.67 2.57
N GLU A 369 13.12 -6.13 3.28
CA GLU A 369 14.13 -5.25 2.69
C GLU A 369 14.97 -6.00 1.64
N ASN A 370 14.90 -5.55 0.39
CA ASN A 370 15.71 -6.13 -0.68
C ASN A 370 17.16 -5.59 -0.64
N ILE A 371 18.03 -6.34 0.01
CA ILE A 371 19.46 -6.01 0.17
C ILE A 371 20.19 -5.93 -1.19
N ARG A 372 19.76 -6.70 -2.20
CA ARG A 372 20.38 -6.70 -3.54
C ARG A 372 20.20 -5.37 -4.28
N LYS A 373 19.22 -4.55 -3.89
CA LYS A 373 19.01 -3.20 -4.43
C LYS A 373 19.85 -2.12 -3.75
N ARG A 374 20.62 -2.45 -2.72
CA ARG A 374 21.50 -1.47 -2.06
C ARG A 374 22.61 -1.04 -3.01
N VAL A 375 22.81 0.27 -3.09
CA VAL A 375 23.87 0.89 -3.88
C VAL A 375 24.91 1.53 -2.97
N SER A 376 26.11 1.69 -3.48
CA SER A 376 27.12 2.57 -2.91
C SER A 376 27.19 3.81 -3.78
N VAL A 377 27.10 5.00 -3.19
CA VAL A 377 27.29 6.26 -3.90
C VAL A 377 28.63 6.84 -3.47
N LYS A 378 29.44 7.25 -4.43
CA LYS A 378 30.71 7.96 -4.21
C LYS A 378 30.59 9.36 -4.76
N ILE A 379 31.23 10.32 -4.10
CA ILE A 379 31.35 11.70 -4.57
C ILE A 379 32.83 11.88 -4.89
N ALA A 380 33.14 12.31 -6.10
CA ALA A 380 34.48 12.63 -6.55
C ALA A 380 34.53 14.11 -6.94
N SER A 381 35.49 14.85 -6.39
CA SER A 381 35.61 16.30 -6.65
C SER A 381 36.50 16.61 -7.85
N THR A 382 37.20 15.60 -8.38
CA THR A 382 38.07 15.70 -9.55
C THR A 382 37.72 14.64 -10.57
N ARG A 383 38.12 14.89 -11.82
CA ARG A 383 37.90 13.95 -12.91
C ARG A 383 38.71 12.67 -12.71
N GLU A 384 39.93 12.79 -12.21
CA GLU A 384 40.85 11.69 -11.95
C GLU A 384 40.27 10.74 -10.89
N GLU A 385 39.71 11.26 -9.80
CA GLU A 385 38.99 10.46 -8.80
C GLU A 385 37.76 9.77 -9.41
N ALA A 386 37.00 10.48 -10.24
CA ALA A 386 35.83 9.93 -10.89
C ALA A 386 36.22 8.76 -11.82
N GLU A 387 37.25 8.93 -12.63
CA GLU A 387 37.79 7.89 -13.52
C GLU A 387 38.30 6.66 -12.73
N ALA A 388 38.90 6.87 -11.56
CA ALA A 388 39.30 5.80 -10.66
C ALA A 388 38.11 4.98 -10.10
N TYR A 389 36.93 5.59 -9.92
CA TYR A 389 35.72 4.85 -9.55
C TYR A 389 35.02 4.22 -10.75
N VAL A 390 34.98 4.89 -11.91
CA VAL A 390 34.35 4.39 -13.14
C VAL A 390 35.05 3.12 -13.65
N SER A 391 36.37 3.03 -13.48
CA SER A 391 37.15 1.84 -13.84
C SER A 391 36.89 0.61 -12.95
N GLN A 392 36.15 0.75 -11.85
CA GLN A 392 35.88 -0.37 -10.94
C GLN A 392 34.71 -1.24 -11.44
N PRO A 393 34.76 -2.58 -11.27
CA PRO A 393 33.71 -3.51 -11.74
C PRO A 393 32.30 -3.24 -11.18
N GLY A 394 32.21 -2.52 -10.05
CA GLY A 394 30.94 -2.17 -9.43
C GLY A 394 30.24 -0.98 -10.08
N PHE A 395 30.85 -0.30 -11.05
CA PHE A 395 30.30 0.89 -11.68
C PHE A 395 28.96 0.63 -12.37
N VAL A 396 27.99 1.53 -12.17
CA VAL A 396 26.67 1.49 -12.81
C VAL A 396 26.48 2.69 -13.72
N ARG A 397 26.70 3.89 -13.19
CA ARG A 397 26.58 5.17 -13.89
C ARG A 397 27.22 6.28 -13.07
N TYR A 398 27.54 7.40 -13.69
CA TYR A 398 27.87 8.64 -12.98
C TYR A 398 26.90 9.75 -13.35
N VAL A 399 26.85 10.78 -12.52
CA VAL A 399 26.12 12.01 -12.76
C VAL A 399 27.05 13.17 -12.40
N GLU A 400 27.24 14.09 -13.32
CA GLU A 400 28.01 15.32 -13.08
C GLU A 400 27.08 16.37 -12.46
N MET A 401 27.39 16.82 -11.25
CA MET A 401 26.60 17.78 -10.50
C MET A 401 27.46 18.99 -10.15
N LEU A 402 27.17 20.14 -10.76
CA LEU A 402 27.88 21.40 -10.55
C LEU A 402 29.39 21.24 -10.84
N ASN A 403 30.19 20.98 -9.82
CA ASN A 403 31.64 20.85 -9.85
C ASN A 403 32.14 19.52 -9.27
N PHE A 404 31.29 18.51 -9.14
CA PHE A 404 31.67 17.17 -8.67
C PHE A 404 30.92 16.06 -9.42
N TYR A 405 31.42 14.84 -9.28
CA TYR A 405 30.84 13.64 -9.88
C TYR A 405 30.22 12.75 -8.81
N VAL A 406 28.96 12.36 -9.03
CA VAL A 406 28.24 11.38 -8.20
C VAL A 406 28.29 10.03 -8.91
N ILE A 407 29.07 9.09 -8.36
CA ILE A 407 29.27 7.76 -8.95
C ILE A 407 28.37 6.75 -8.26
N HIS A 408 27.48 6.13 -9.03
CA HIS A 408 26.63 5.04 -8.56
C HIS A 408 27.34 3.70 -8.78
N MET A 409 27.52 2.96 -7.69
CA MET A 409 28.18 1.67 -7.64
C MET A 409 27.24 0.58 -7.09
N LYS A 410 27.34 -0.65 -7.59
CA LYS A 410 26.80 -1.85 -6.93
C LYS A 410 27.63 -2.17 -5.68
N LYS A 411 27.00 -2.83 -4.71
CA LYS A 411 27.72 -3.43 -3.58
C LYS A 411 28.30 -4.78 -4.03
N ALA A 412 29.62 -4.94 -3.97
CA ALA A 412 30.30 -6.17 -4.37
C ALA A 412 29.95 -7.35 -3.45
N ASN A 413 29.88 -7.10 -2.14
CA ASN A 413 29.50 -8.09 -1.14
C ASN A 413 28.16 -7.69 -0.51
N LEU A 414 27.24 -8.66 -0.43
CA LEU A 414 25.92 -8.48 0.17
C LEU A 414 25.79 -9.42 1.36
N LEU A 415 25.40 -8.88 2.50
CA LEU A 415 25.07 -9.66 3.68
C LEU A 415 23.55 -9.85 3.76
N LEU A 416 23.07 -11.05 3.45
CA LEU A 416 21.65 -11.44 3.50
C LEU A 416 21.18 -11.66 4.95
N ASN A 417 21.03 -10.56 5.70
CA ASN A 417 20.68 -10.57 7.14
C ASN A 417 19.30 -10.00 7.43
N LYS A 418 18.31 -10.30 6.59
CA LYS A 418 16.93 -9.88 6.80
C LYS A 418 16.07 -11.11 7.06
N PRO A 419 15.16 -11.07 8.05
CA PRO A 419 14.27 -12.19 8.34
C PRO A 419 13.15 -12.24 7.29
N VAL A 420 13.52 -12.58 6.05
CA VAL A 420 12.59 -12.65 4.91
C VAL A 420 11.49 -13.69 5.15
N TYR A 421 11.77 -14.70 5.99
CA TYR A 421 10.77 -15.67 6.42
C TYR A 421 9.60 -15.03 7.16
N THR A 422 9.84 -14.00 7.97
CA THR A 422 8.77 -13.29 8.69
C THR A 422 7.88 -12.56 7.70
N GLY A 423 8.47 -11.84 6.75
CA GLY A 423 7.71 -11.09 5.77
C GLY A 423 6.93 -11.99 4.80
N PHE A 424 7.49 -13.14 4.43
CA PHE A 424 6.77 -14.21 3.74
C PHE A 424 5.54 -14.68 4.54
N THR A 425 5.73 -15.10 5.80
CA THR A 425 4.64 -15.63 6.62
C THR A 425 3.56 -14.59 6.88
N VAL A 426 3.93 -13.33 7.16
CA VAL A 426 2.98 -12.23 7.33
C VAL A 426 2.11 -12.06 6.07
N LEU A 427 2.72 -12.08 4.88
CA LEU A 427 1.97 -11.96 3.63
C LEU A 427 1.00 -13.13 3.41
N ASP A 428 1.40 -14.35 3.73
CA ASP A 428 0.54 -15.53 3.57
C ASP A 428 -0.61 -15.53 4.59
N LEU A 429 -0.32 -15.28 5.87
CA LEU A 429 -1.35 -15.19 6.92
C LEU A 429 -2.32 -14.03 6.67
N SER A 430 -1.85 -12.88 6.17
CA SER A 430 -2.76 -11.80 5.78
C SER A 430 -3.76 -12.20 4.70
N LYS A 431 -3.37 -13.02 3.72
CA LYS A 431 -4.33 -13.55 2.73
C LYS A 431 -5.27 -14.56 3.39
N LEU A 432 -4.76 -15.38 4.30
CA LEU A 432 -5.56 -16.36 5.03
C LEU A 432 -6.73 -15.70 5.76
N LEU A 433 -6.51 -14.58 6.47
CA LEU A 433 -7.61 -13.86 7.14
C LEU A 433 -8.71 -13.41 6.17
N MET A 434 -8.31 -12.86 5.02
CA MET A 434 -9.27 -12.40 4.00
C MET A 434 -10.04 -13.58 3.39
N TYR A 435 -9.35 -14.71 3.16
CA TYR A 435 -9.98 -15.93 2.65
C TYR A 435 -10.93 -16.56 3.66
N GLU A 436 -10.53 -16.67 4.93
CA GLU A 436 -11.40 -17.16 6.02
C GLU A 436 -12.65 -16.29 6.14
N PHE A 437 -12.52 -14.96 6.09
CA PHE A 437 -13.68 -14.08 6.14
C PHE A 437 -14.61 -14.29 4.93
N TYR A 438 -14.07 -14.41 3.73
CA TYR A 438 -14.91 -14.58 2.53
C TYR A 438 -15.53 -16.00 2.45
N TYR A 439 -14.71 -17.05 2.53
CA TYR A 439 -15.14 -18.43 2.30
C TYR A 439 -15.71 -19.14 3.54
N ASP A 440 -15.28 -18.81 4.76
CA ASP A 440 -15.81 -19.45 5.98
C ASP A 440 -16.94 -18.66 6.64
N LYS A 441 -17.11 -17.37 6.31
CA LYS A 441 -18.16 -16.51 6.90
C LYS A 441 -19.19 -16.05 5.88
N LEU A 442 -18.77 -15.32 4.85
CA LEU A 442 -19.71 -14.72 3.89
C LEU A 442 -20.37 -15.76 2.99
N LYS A 443 -19.58 -16.68 2.40
CA LYS A 443 -20.12 -17.73 1.51
C LYS A 443 -21.10 -18.67 2.22
N PRO A 444 -20.86 -19.16 3.46
CA PRO A 444 -21.86 -19.95 4.18
C PRO A 444 -23.13 -19.15 4.54
N LYS A 445 -23.01 -17.84 4.82
CA LYS A 445 -24.13 -16.97 5.18
C LYS A 445 -25.04 -16.64 3.99
N TYR A 446 -24.45 -16.35 2.83
CA TYR A 446 -25.17 -15.83 1.67
C TYR A 446 -25.25 -16.80 0.48
N GLY A 447 -24.34 -17.75 0.37
CA GLY A 447 -24.21 -18.62 -0.79
C GLY A 447 -23.97 -17.82 -2.07
N ASP A 448 -24.74 -18.14 -3.11
CA ASP A 448 -24.69 -17.47 -4.42
C ASP A 448 -25.22 -16.04 -4.39
N ARG A 449 -25.79 -15.58 -3.25
CA ARG A 449 -26.26 -14.20 -3.08
C ARG A 449 -25.15 -13.21 -2.77
N CYS A 450 -23.91 -13.66 -2.56
CA CYS A 450 -22.76 -12.79 -2.27
C CYS A 450 -21.70 -12.90 -3.36
N HIS A 451 -21.49 -11.78 -4.05
CA HIS A 451 -20.53 -11.62 -5.13
C HIS A 451 -19.40 -10.67 -4.74
N LEU A 452 -18.15 -11.09 -4.92
CA LEU A 452 -17.01 -10.19 -4.79
C LEU A 452 -16.87 -9.35 -6.05
N LEU A 453 -17.09 -8.03 -5.91
CA LEU A 453 -16.91 -7.08 -6.99
C LEU A 453 -15.43 -6.70 -7.14
N TYR A 454 -14.76 -6.44 -6.02
CA TYR A 454 -13.39 -5.91 -6.02
C TYR A 454 -12.64 -6.24 -4.73
N THR A 455 -11.32 -6.42 -4.85
CA THR A 455 -10.42 -6.44 -3.69
C THR A 455 -9.16 -5.60 -3.92
N ASP A 456 -8.64 -4.97 -2.87
CA ASP A 456 -7.27 -4.46 -2.82
C ASP A 456 -6.66 -4.76 -1.45
N THR A 457 -5.92 -5.86 -1.37
CA THR A 457 -5.14 -6.32 -0.21
C THR A 457 -5.99 -6.69 1.02
N ASP A 458 -6.51 -5.67 1.71
CA ASP A 458 -7.22 -5.73 2.98
C ASP A 458 -8.70 -5.40 2.86
N SER A 459 -9.19 -5.14 1.64
CA SER A 459 -10.57 -4.76 1.42
C SER A 459 -11.33 -5.67 0.47
N LEU A 460 -12.65 -5.73 0.67
CA LEU A 460 -13.64 -6.41 -0.15
C LEU A 460 -14.78 -5.43 -0.46
N ILE A 461 -15.08 -5.23 -1.74
CA ILE A 461 -16.33 -4.61 -2.19
C ILE A 461 -17.22 -5.74 -2.68
N LEU A 462 -18.38 -5.91 -2.05
CA LEU A 462 -19.29 -7.02 -2.25
C LEU A 462 -20.62 -6.50 -2.81
N GLU A 463 -21.28 -7.28 -3.66
CA GLU A 463 -22.72 -7.18 -3.90
C GLU A 463 -23.40 -8.31 -3.14
N VAL A 464 -24.38 -7.98 -2.31
CA VAL A 464 -25.09 -8.92 -1.45
C VAL A 464 -26.58 -8.80 -1.68
N GLN A 465 -27.21 -9.88 -2.11
CA GLN A 465 -28.67 -9.98 -2.22
C GLN A 465 -29.27 -10.41 -0.87
N THR A 466 -29.90 -9.47 -0.17
CA THR A 466 -30.50 -9.64 1.16
C THR A 466 -31.53 -8.54 1.42
N GLU A 467 -32.38 -8.71 2.43
CA GLU A 467 -33.37 -7.69 2.82
C GLU A 467 -32.68 -6.44 3.41
N ASP A 468 -31.72 -6.65 4.30
CA ASP A 468 -30.91 -5.58 4.90
C ASP A 468 -29.54 -6.11 5.37
N VAL A 469 -28.47 -5.70 4.67
CA VAL A 469 -27.10 -6.12 5.00
C VAL A 469 -26.64 -5.60 6.37
N TYR A 470 -27.19 -4.48 6.84
CA TYR A 470 -26.88 -3.95 8.16
C TYR A 470 -27.57 -4.77 9.24
N GLN A 471 -28.83 -5.17 9.03
CA GLN A 471 -29.52 -6.05 9.96
C GLN A 471 -28.84 -7.43 10.05
N ASP A 472 -28.35 -7.95 8.92
CA ASP A 472 -27.60 -9.20 8.89
C ASP A 472 -26.35 -9.15 9.79
N CYS A 473 -25.70 -7.99 9.92
CA CYS A 473 -24.49 -7.82 10.74
C CYS A 473 -24.76 -7.92 12.25
N VAL A 474 -26.02 -7.92 12.71
CA VAL A 474 -26.35 -8.00 14.14
C VAL A 474 -25.95 -9.36 14.72
N GLU A 475 -26.15 -10.44 13.97
CA GLU A 475 -25.88 -11.81 14.44
C GLU A 475 -24.38 -12.08 14.62
N ASP A 476 -23.54 -11.50 13.77
CA ASP A 476 -22.09 -11.66 13.73
C ASP A 476 -21.35 -10.32 13.96
N ILE A 477 -21.96 -9.42 14.75
CA ILE A 477 -21.44 -8.07 15.04
C ILE A 477 -20.00 -8.06 15.56
N ASP A 478 -19.60 -9.16 16.21
CA ASP A 478 -18.26 -9.34 16.75
C ASP A 478 -17.18 -9.43 15.66
N GLU A 479 -17.54 -9.69 14.40
CA GLU A 479 -16.63 -9.68 13.26
C GLU A 479 -16.39 -8.29 12.68
N TYR A 480 -17.25 -7.31 13.00
CA TYR A 480 -17.23 -5.99 12.40
C TYR A 480 -16.73 -4.90 13.35
N ASP A 481 -16.04 -3.90 12.80
CA ASP A 481 -15.78 -2.62 13.47
C ASP A 481 -16.79 -1.57 12.98
N THR A 482 -17.87 -1.40 13.74
CA THR A 482 -18.91 -0.39 13.51
C THR A 482 -18.71 0.88 14.34
N SER A 483 -17.53 1.06 14.95
CA SER A 483 -17.28 2.19 15.86
C SER A 483 -17.23 3.56 15.16
N GLY A 484 -17.15 3.56 13.84
CA GLY A 484 -17.20 4.76 13.01
C GLY A 484 -18.61 5.17 12.55
N TYR A 485 -19.64 4.38 12.86
CA TYR A 485 -21.02 4.68 12.51
C TYR A 485 -21.53 5.90 13.30
N PRO A 486 -22.58 6.59 12.83
CA PRO A 486 -23.29 7.57 13.63
C PRO A 486 -23.77 6.95 14.95
N LYS A 487 -23.72 7.69 16.06
CA LYS A 487 -23.99 7.14 17.40
C LYS A 487 -25.42 6.65 17.58
N GLU A 488 -26.33 7.23 16.82
CA GLU A 488 -27.75 6.93 16.73
C GLU A 488 -28.05 5.69 15.87
N HIS A 489 -27.09 5.22 15.07
CA HIS A 489 -27.26 4.02 14.25
C HIS A 489 -27.30 2.77 15.14
N PHE A 490 -28.25 1.86 14.91
CA PHE A 490 -28.45 0.68 15.78
C PHE A 490 -27.24 -0.26 15.87
N LEU A 491 -26.43 -0.35 14.80
CA LEU A 491 -25.16 -1.08 14.80
C LEU A 491 -23.99 -0.38 15.50
N TYR A 492 -24.13 0.88 15.93
CA TYR A 492 -23.01 1.60 16.53
C TYR A 492 -22.50 0.89 17.78
N SER A 493 -21.22 0.52 17.76
CA SER A 493 -20.55 -0.08 18.91
C SER A 493 -19.08 0.31 18.98
N ALA A 494 -18.64 0.77 20.15
CA ALA A 494 -17.23 1.05 20.39
C ALA A 494 -16.39 -0.22 20.67
N LYS A 495 -17.02 -1.40 20.80
CA LYS A 495 -16.38 -2.67 21.21
C LYS A 495 -15.17 -3.04 20.35
N ASN A 496 -15.34 -2.98 19.03
CA ASN A 496 -14.32 -3.42 18.05
C ASN A 496 -13.48 -2.28 17.47
N LYS A 497 -13.51 -1.08 18.08
CA LYS A 497 -12.82 0.11 17.58
C LYS A 497 -11.33 -0.14 17.37
N LYS A 498 -10.90 -0.18 16.11
CA LYS A 498 -9.52 -0.44 15.69
C LYS A 498 -8.95 -1.80 16.16
N VAL A 499 -9.79 -2.75 16.56
CA VAL A 499 -9.35 -4.10 16.90
C VAL A 499 -8.82 -4.77 15.63
N ILE A 500 -7.59 -5.27 15.70
CA ILE A 500 -6.89 -5.79 14.52
C ILE A 500 -7.60 -7.01 13.94
N GLY A 501 -7.70 -7.08 12.62
CA GLY A 501 -8.32 -8.19 11.88
C GLY A 501 -9.85 -8.17 11.81
N LYS A 502 -10.52 -7.20 12.45
CA LYS A 502 -11.98 -7.00 12.30
C LYS A 502 -12.31 -6.19 11.06
N MET A 503 -13.45 -6.50 10.44
CA MET A 503 -13.87 -5.87 9.19
C MET A 503 -14.61 -4.56 9.46
N LYS A 504 -14.03 -3.45 9.07
CA LYS A 504 -14.63 -2.13 9.17
C LYS A 504 -15.45 -1.85 7.91
N ASP A 505 -16.66 -1.35 8.05
CA ASP A 505 -17.36 -0.71 6.92
C ASP A 505 -16.66 0.61 6.59
N GLU A 506 -16.08 0.70 5.41
CA GLU A 506 -15.37 1.90 4.94
C GLU A 506 -16.34 3.06 4.70
N MET A 507 -17.63 2.78 4.46
CA MET A 507 -18.66 3.80 4.21
C MET A 507 -19.36 4.28 5.49
N LEU A 508 -19.04 3.70 6.65
CA LEU A 508 -19.55 4.13 7.97
C LEU A 508 -21.08 4.09 8.07
N GLY A 509 -21.71 3.05 7.52
CA GLY A 509 -23.16 2.86 7.48
C GLY A 509 -23.87 3.65 6.37
N LYS A 510 -23.13 4.31 5.47
CA LYS A 510 -23.72 5.05 4.35
C LYS A 510 -23.98 4.12 3.15
N PRO A 511 -25.21 4.03 2.65
CA PRO A 511 -25.53 3.21 1.48
C PRO A 511 -24.72 3.59 0.24
N ILE A 512 -24.17 2.58 -0.42
CA ILE A 512 -23.54 2.70 -1.75
C ILE A 512 -24.64 2.57 -2.81
N VAL A 513 -24.64 3.50 -3.76
CA VAL A 513 -25.58 3.52 -4.90
C VAL A 513 -25.03 2.69 -6.06
N GLU A 514 -23.77 2.93 -6.43
CA GLU A 514 -23.20 2.37 -7.66
C GLU A 514 -21.68 2.20 -7.53
N TYR A 515 -21.15 1.12 -8.11
CA TYR A 515 -19.73 0.82 -8.15
C TYR A 515 -19.27 0.60 -9.60
N VAL A 516 -18.08 1.11 -9.91
CA VAL A 516 -17.40 0.90 -11.19
C VAL A 516 -15.92 0.61 -10.97
N GLY A 517 -15.46 -0.57 -11.40
CA GLY A 517 -14.06 -0.99 -11.35
C GLY A 517 -13.46 -1.21 -12.72
N LEU A 518 -12.55 -0.34 -13.14
CA LEU A 518 -11.89 -0.48 -14.43
C LEU A 518 -10.76 -1.51 -14.36
N LYS A 519 -9.88 -1.41 -13.38
CA LYS A 519 -8.71 -2.31 -13.25
C LYS A 519 -8.11 -2.16 -11.86
N PRO A 520 -7.08 -2.94 -11.47
CA PRO A 520 -6.44 -2.81 -10.17
C PRO A 520 -6.06 -1.36 -9.85
N LYS A 521 -6.58 -0.87 -8.72
CA LYS A 521 -6.40 0.48 -8.16
C LYS A 521 -6.97 1.60 -9.03
N MET A 522 -8.00 1.29 -9.81
CA MET A 522 -8.75 2.23 -10.64
C MET A 522 -10.26 1.93 -10.59
N TYR A 523 -10.97 2.59 -9.68
CA TYR A 523 -12.40 2.37 -9.42
C TYR A 523 -13.07 3.61 -8.83
N SER A 524 -14.40 3.60 -8.85
CA SER A 524 -15.27 4.65 -8.33
C SER A 524 -16.43 4.03 -7.54
N VAL A 525 -16.73 4.58 -6.37
CA VAL A 525 -17.87 4.19 -5.51
C VAL A 525 -18.74 5.42 -5.30
N LEU A 526 -19.97 5.38 -5.82
CA LEU A 526 -20.97 6.42 -5.67
C LEU A 526 -21.81 6.16 -4.43
N LYS A 527 -21.97 7.18 -3.59
CA LYS A 527 -22.82 7.22 -2.41
C LYS A 527 -23.89 8.29 -2.60
N LEU A 528 -24.90 8.29 -1.74
CA LEU A 528 -25.93 9.35 -1.73
C LEU A 528 -25.33 10.76 -1.53
N ASP A 529 -24.26 10.88 -0.75
CA ASP A 529 -23.67 12.15 -0.34
C ASP A 529 -22.25 12.40 -0.89
N GLY A 530 -21.84 11.66 -1.92
CA GLY A 530 -20.56 11.90 -2.57
C GLY A 530 -20.01 10.70 -3.34
N VAL A 531 -18.74 10.81 -3.72
CA VAL A 531 -18.06 9.79 -4.52
C VAL A 531 -16.64 9.56 -4.02
N GLU A 532 -16.25 8.29 -3.93
CA GLU A 532 -14.87 7.89 -3.71
C GLU A 532 -14.23 7.42 -5.01
N LYS A 533 -13.15 8.08 -5.41
CA LYS A 533 -12.44 7.83 -6.67
C LYS A 533 -11.02 7.38 -6.40
N LYS A 534 -10.61 6.26 -6.98
CA LYS A 534 -9.21 5.84 -7.04
C LYS A 534 -8.77 5.76 -8.50
N ALA A 535 -7.68 6.43 -8.84
CA ALA A 535 -7.04 6.34 -10.15
C ALA A 535 -5.52 6.34 -9.97
N LYS A 536 -4.93 5.16 -9.82
CA LYS A 536 -3.48 5.03 -9.61
C LYS A 536 -2.70 5.64 -10.78
N GLY A 537 -1.75 6.51 -10.45
CA GLY A 537 -0.89 7.19 -11.43
C GLY A 537 -1.41 8.56 -11.89
N VAL A 538 -2.66 8.91 -11.54
CA VAL A 538 -3.27 10.21 -11.82
C VAL A 538 -3.02 11.18 -10.67
N LYS A 539 -2.73 12.45 -10.97
CA LYS A 539 -2.54 13.49 -9.96
C LYS A 539 -3.84 13.76 -9.20
N LYS A 540 -3.73 13.99 -7.88
CA LYS A 540 -4.89 14.20 -7.00
C LYS A 540 -5.81 15.33 -7.46
N TYR A 541 -5.24 16.45 -7.95
CA TYR A 541 -6.04 17.59 -8.39
C TYR A 541 -6.89 17.24 -9.63
N VAL A 542 -6.32 16.51 -10.60
CA VAL A 542 -7.05 16.01 -11.79
C VAL A 542 -8.17 15.06 -11.36
N VAL A 543 -7.89 14.12 -10.45
CA VAL A 543 -8.94 13.22 -9.93
C VAL A 543 -10.06 14.01 -9.25
N LYS A 544 -9.73 15.08 -8.53
CA LYS A 544 -10.72 15.90 -7.81
C LYS A 544 -11.58 16.73 -8.75
N LYS A 545 -10.98 17.41 -9.73
CA LYS A 545 -11.62 18.42 -10.58
C LYS A 545 -12.25 17.84 -11.86
N ASP A 546 -11.53 16.97 -12.56
CA ASP A 546 -11.84 16.65 -13.95
C ASP A 546 -12.48 15.26 -14.11
N ILE A 547 -12.21 14.36 -13.17
CA ILE A 547 -12.71 12.98 -13.23
C ILE A 547 -13.95 12.83 -12.35
N THR A 548 -15.07 12.40 -12.92
CA THR A 548 -16.34 12.14 -12.19
C THR A 548 -16.61 10.65 -12.07
N HIS A 549 -17.67 10.24 -11.37
CA HIS A 549 -18.14 8.84 -11.41
C HIS A 549 -18.49 8.43 -12.85
N GLU A 550 -19.18 9.32 -13.57
CA GLU A 550 -19.56 9.13 -14.98
C GLU A 550 -18.35 8.97 -15.90
N SER A 551 -17.19 9.57 -15.59
CA SER A 551 -15.95 9.32 -16.33
C SER A 551 -15.57 7.83 -16.31
N TYR A 552 -15.75 7.13 -15.19
CA TYR A 552 -15.47 5.68 -15.10
C TYR A 552 -16.52 4.87 -15.87
N LEU A 553 -17.81 5.22 -15.75
CA LEU A 553 -18.89 4.58 -16.50
C LEU A 553 -18.68 4.70 -18.01
N ASN A 554 -18.32 5.90 -18.48
CA ASN A 554 -18.03 6.15 -19.89
C ASN A 554 -16.86 5.30 -20.39
N VAL A 555 -15.77 5.21 -19.62
CA VAL A 555 -14.62 4.36 -19.99
C VAL A 555 -14.99 2.88 -20.00
N LEU A 556 -15.83 2.43 -19.05
CA LEU A 556 -16.30 1.04 -19.01
C LEU A 556 -17.19 0.72 -20.22
N ARG A 557 -18.18 1.57 -20.52
CA ARG A 557 -19.18 1.38 -21.58
C ARG A 557 -18.62 1.54 -22.98
N THR A 558 -17.75 2.53 -23.18
CA THR A 558 -17.21 2.87 -24.51
C THR A 558 -15.85 2.25 -24.80
N LEU A 559 -15.17 1.74 -23.77
CA LEU A 559 -13.79 1.23 -23.83
C LEU A 559 -12.75 2.26 -24.30
N LYS A 560 -13.14 3.53 -24.43
CA LYS A 560 -12.25 4.62 -24.83
C LYS A 560 -11.49 5.13 -23.61
N GLU A 561 -10.18 5.26 -23.77
CA GLU A 561 -9.33 5.84 -22.74
C GLU A 561 -9.63 7.33 -22.55
N GLN A 562 -9.50 7.82 -21.32
CA GLN A 562 -9.45 9.25 -21.05
C GLN A 562 -8.02 9.70 -20.85
N ARG A 563 -7.73 10.93 -21.29
CA ARG A 563 -6.42 11.58 -21.19
C ARG A 563 -6.59 12.94 -20.55
N HIS A 564 -5.68 13.28 -19.66
CA HIS A 564 -5.66 14.57 -18.99
C HIS A 564 -4.23 15.09 -18.94
N LYS A 565 -4.09 16.43 -18.98
CA LYS A 565 -2.83 17.10 -18.73
C LYS A 565 -2.50 17.02 -17.25
N MET A 566 -1.24 16.75 -16.94
CA MET A 566 -0.74 16.65 -15.57
C MET A 566 0.58 17.39 -15.44
N ASN A 567 0.67 18.24 -14.42
CA ASN A 567 1.87 18.99 -14.12
C ASN A 567 2.76 18.20 -13.15
N SER A 568 4.07 18.24 -13.40
CA SER A 568 5.07 17.57 -12.57
C SER A 568 6.41 18.27 -12.64
N LEU A 569 7.10 18.31 -11.50
CA LEU A 569 8.50 18.73 -11.47
C LEU A 569 9.39 17.62 -12.02
N ARG A 570 10.28 17.99 -12.94
CA ARG A 570 11.30 17.12 -13.53
C ARG A 570 12.65 17.80 -13.43
N SER A 571 13.70 17.02 -13.19
CA SER A 571 15.06 17.54 -13.25
C SER A 571 15.72 17.13 -14.56
N TYR A 572 16.26 18.11 -15.30
CA TYR A 572 17.07 17.91 -16.49
C TYR A 572 18.38 18.67 -16.28
N GLY A 573 19.53 17.99 -16.34
CA GLY A 573 20.82 18.64 -16.10
C GLY A 573 20.90 19.39 -14.77
N HIS A 574 20.29 18.86 -13.70
CA HIS A 574 20.20 19.48 -12.37
C HIS A 574 19.38 20.78 -12.29
N GLN A 575 18.74 21.19 -13.37
CA GLN A 575 17.74 22.24 -13.37
C GLN A 575 16.35 21.62 -13.18
N ILE A 576 15.54 22.23 -12.32
CA ILE A 576 14.17 21.76 -12.06
C ILE A 576 13.24 22.53 -13.00
N HIS A 577 12.44 21.78 -13.75
CA HIS A 577 11.44 22.31 -14.67
C HIS A 577 10.05 21.86 -14.26
N ASN A 578 9.07 22.72 -14.41
CA ASN A 578 7.67 22.32 -14.43
C ASN A 578 7.34 21.78 -15.82
N VAL A 579 6.87 20.54 -15.89
CA VAL A 579 6.53 19.87 -17.14
C VAL A 579 5.08 19.43 -17.11
N THR A 580 4.30 19.95 -18.05
CA THR A 580 2.95 19.48 -18.37
C THR A 580 3.05 18.31 -19.35
N GLN A 581 2.44 17.18 -19.00
CA GLN A 581 2.36 16.01 -19.86
C GLN A 581 0.93 15.53 -19.95
N GLU A 582 0.44 15.25 -21.15
CA GLU A 582 -0.80 14.54 -21.32
C GLU A 582 -0.58 13.03 -21.07
N LYS A 583 -1.37 12.46 -20.17
CA LYS A 583 -1.27 11.05 -19.79
C LYS A 583 -2.64 10.39 -19.82
N VAL A 584 -2.65 9.10 -20.12
CA VAL A 584 -3.82 8.24 -19.92
C VAL A 584 -4.18 8.28 -18.44
N SER A 585 -5.36 8.81 -18.14
CA SER A 585 -5.87 8.95 -16.78
C SER A 585 -6.74 7.76 -16.39
N LEU A 586 -7.62 7.33 -17.29
CA LEU A 586 -8.50 6.19 -17.11
C LEU A 586 -8.42 5.26 -18.33
N SER A 587 -8.36 3.96 -18.10
CA SER A 587 -8.51 2.97 -19.17
C SER A 587 -9.08 1.67 -18.65
N ALA A 588 -9.85 0.99 -19.51
CA ALA A 588 -10.56 -0.23 -19.18
C ALA A 588 -9.74 -1.52 -19.39
N PHE A 589 -8.51 -1.46 -19.92
CA PHE A 589 -7.73 -2.69 -20.09
C PHE A 589 -7.25 -3.21 -18.73
N ASP A 590 -7.73 -4.38 -18.34
CA ASP A 590 -7.18 -5.19 -17.25
C ASP A 590 -6.60 -6.47 -17.84
N GLY A 591 -5.38 -6.84 -17.46
CA GLY A 591 -4.74 -8.07 -17.90
C GLY A 591 -4.70 -9.17 -16.84
N LYS A 592 -5.33 -8.97 -15.67
CA LYS A 592 -5.31 -9.96 -14.57
C LYS A 592 -6.44 -10.97 -14.63
N ARG A 593 -7.51 -10.69 -15.36
CA ARG A 593 -8.64 -11.62 -15.58
C ARG A 593 -9.00 -11.62 -17.06
N TRP A 594 -9.69 -12.65 -17.51
CA TRP A 594 -10.26 -12.74 -18.85
C TRP A 594 -11.52 -11.89 -18.91
N MET A 595 -11.59 -10.91 -19.83
CA MET A 595 -12.73 -9.99 -19.90
C MET A 595 -13.80 -10.51 -20.87
N CYS A 596 -15.04 -10.65 -20.40
CA CYS A 596 -16.19 -10.99 -21.24
C CYS A 596 -16.54 -9.87 -22.23
N ASP A 597 -17.32 -10.19 -23.26
CA ASP A 597 -17.65 -9.26 -24.35
C ASP A 597 -18.46 -8.04 -23.89
N ASP A 598 -19.21 -8.16 -22.79
CA ASP A 598 -19.93 -7.03 -22.18
C ASP A 598 -19.00 -6.03 -21.45
N GLY A 599 -17.72 -6.38 -21.27
CA GLY A 599 -16.74 -5.59 -20.54
C GLY A 599 -17.00 -5.44 -19.04
N VAL A 600 -18.09 -6.01 -18.50
CA VAL A 600 -18.50 -5.92 -17.09
C VAL A 600 -18.09 -7.17 -16.32
N HIS A 601 -18.37 -8.35 -16.88
CA HIS A 601 -18.04 -9.62 -16.25
C HIS A 601 -16.62 -10.03 -16.62
N THR A 602 -15.94 -10.69 -15.68
CA THR A 602 -14.58 -11.19 -15.89
C THR A 602 -14.40 -12.54 -15.24
N ILE A 603 -13.63 -13.40 -15.89
CA ILE A 603 -13.39 -14.78 -15.48
C ILE A 603 -11.91 -14.92 -15.11
N ALA A 604 -11.60 -15.64 -14.04
CA ALA A 604 -10.24 -15.93 -13.65
C ALA A 604 -9.57 -16.81 -14.72
N PHE A 605 -8.30 -16.51 -15.05
CA PHE A 605 -7.58 -17.36 -15.99
C PHE A 605 -7.49 -18.81 -15.46
N GLY A 606 -7.68 -19.78 -16.35
CA GLY A 606 -7.73 -21.20 -16.00
C GLY A 606 -9.13 -21.75 -15.71
N HIS A 607 -10.17 -20.91 -15.69
CA HIS A 607 -11.55 -21.36 -15.57
C HIS A 607 -11.95 -22.32 -16.71
N HIS A 608 -12.80 -23.30 -16.42
CA HIS A 608 -13.13 -24.40 -17.34
C HIS A 608 -13.90 -23.92 -18.59
N THR A 609 -14.63 -22.81 -18.46
CA THR A 609 -15.34 -22.16 -19.56
C THR A 609 -14.42 -21.40 -20.54
N ILE A 610 -13.16 -21.13 -20.16
CA ILE A 610 -12.18 -20.52 -21.07
C ILE A 610 -11.60 -21.65 -21.94
N SER A 611 -12.03 -21.72 -23.20
CA SER A 611 -11.64 -22.77 -24.17
C SER A 611 -10.17 -23.20 -24.06
N SER A 612 -9.97 -24.50 -23.85
CA SER A 612 -8.68 -25.19 -23.66
C SER A 612 -7.68 -25.04 -24.82
N SER A 613 -8.10 -24.52 -25.97
CA SER A 613 -7.24 -24.26 -27.13
C SER A 613 -6.21 -23.14 -26.93
N SER A 614 -6.25 -22.41 -25.80
CA SER A 614 -5.43 -21.23 -25.55
C SER A 614 -4.45 -21.32 -24.37
N LEU A 615 -4.49 -22.40 -23.57
CA LEU A 615 -3.80 -22.49 -22.27
C LEU A 615 -2.71 -23.58 -22.25
N THR A 616 -1.59 -23.36 -22.94
CA THR A 616 -0.32 -24.04 -22.59
C THR A 616 0.58 -23.09 -21.82
N ASN A 617 1.16 -23.58 -20.73
CA ASN A 617 1.98 -22.82 -19.78
C ASN A 617 3.41 -22.70 -20.33
N PRO A 618 3.88 -21.54 -20.82
CA PRO A 618 5.25 -21.39 -21.29
C PRO A 618 6.11 -20.96 -20.10
N ARG A 619 6.62 -21.93 -19.34
CA ARG A 619 7.84 -21.72 -18.54
C ARG A 619 8.95 -22.59 -19.09
N VAL A 620 9.84 -21.97 -19.86
CA VAL A 620 11.20 -22.49 -20.13
C VAL A 620 12.19 -21.39 -19.81
N GLY A 621 13.03 -21.63 -18.80
CA GLY A 621 14.34 -20.98 -18.60
C GLY A 621 14.39 -19.77 -17.64
N PRO A 622 15.25 -19.80 -16.61
CA PRO A 622 15.68 -18.60 -15.91
C PRO A 622 16.74 -17.84 -16.75
N SER A 623 16.67 -16.51 -16.76
CA SER A 623 17.75 -15.60 -17.14
C SER A 623 18.26 -14.86 -15.92
#